data_AF-A0A1Q7RNJ7-F1
#
_entry.id   AF-A0A1Q7RNJ7-F1
#
_cell.length_a   1.000
_cell.length_b   1.000
_cell.length_c   1.000
_cell.angle_alpha   90.00
_cell.angle_beta   90.00
_cell.angle_gamma   90.00
#
_symmetry.space_group_name_H-M   'P 1'
#
loop_
_entity.id
_entity.type
_entity.pdbx_description
1 polymer ?
#
loop_
_entity_poly.entity_id
_entity_poly.type
_entity_poly.pdbx_seq_one_letter_code
_entity_poly.pdbx_strand_id
1 'polypeptide(L)'
;MAMTPRGGFDWAAAGRASLRCLCLAAALTPLAAQNDRPPAEALASLQERGRLIALYLQAVDKAADLLKAQGSGASPSDRTVVIPDREGWRVIYVGDSSRDLAASGMVRKGLSIVAETTFSPDAGQLGTLGLASPPRTASATIQSYVRSLEQAEIATIGRPEGGRPLLEAVVREKDATFTVYVISQQKEGGERDVAAGMGGSVLFGRDFMVRIAASGRQVLSVEKLHDRNTSMSLQPRAPGTPLLHEHDQGDLPAPTDVALVLRHRVLAPLLVLTPRFMFRIDAEGAVTWLGPNPNPKPATSQGAGPASPGRADAP
;
A
#
# COMPACT_ATOMS: atom_id res chain seq x y z
N MET A 1 27.86 -44.28 -48.30
CA MET A 1 27.17 -44.94 -49.44
C MET A 1 25.69 -44.91 -49.10
N ALA A 2 24.92 -43.99 -49.70
CA ALA A 2 24.11 -44.23 -50.92
C ALA A 2 22.94 -45.19 -50.59
N MET A 3 21.66 -44.91 -50.79
CA MET A 3 21.00 -44.07 -51.78
C MET A 3 19.51 -43.96 -51.38
N THR A 4 18.87 -42.83 -51.67
CA THR A 4 17.43 -42.73 -51.92
C THR A 4 17.11 -43.19 -53.36
N PRO A 5 15.86 -43.59 -53.63
CA PRO A 5 15.07 -42.95 -54.69
C PRO A 5 13.62 -42.67 -54.21
N ARG A 6 13.00 -41.51 -54.50
CA ARG A 6 12.28 -41.11 -55.74
C ARG A 6 11.32 -42.22 -56.22
N GLY A 7 10.03 -42.04 -56.47
CA GLY A 7 9.15 -40.88 -56.67
C GLY A 7 7.94 -41.41 -57.48
N GLY A 8 6.78 -40.76 -57.39
CA GLY A 8 5.61 -41.15 -58.19
C GLY A 8 4.39 -40.33 -57.82
N PHE A 9 4.21 -39.21 -58.52
CA PHE A 9 3.02 -38.36 -58.52
C PHE A 9 2.09 -38.85 -59.62
N ASP A 10 0.80 -39.08 -59.31
CA ASP A 10 -0.26 -39.18 -60.31
C ASP A 10 -1.25 -38.03 -60.11
N TRP A 11 -1.52 -37.32 -61.20
CA TRP A 11 -2.42 -36.17 -61.28
C TRP A 11 -3.80 -36.60 -61.80
N ALA A 12 -4.82 -35.90 -61.28
CA ALA A 12 -6.14 -35.65 -61.85
C ALA A 12 -7.15 -36.83 -61.85
N ALA A 13 -8.27 -36.68 -61.12
CA ALA A 13 -9.38 -35.86 -61.57
C ALA A 13 -10.57 -35.88 -60.57
N ALA A 14 -11.00 -34.66 -60.23
CA ALA A 14 -12.37 -34.19 -60.09
C ALA A 14 -13.45 -35.05 -59.40
N GLY A 15 -14.02 -34.53 -58.30
CA GLY A 15 -15.31 -35.01 -57.82
C GLY A 15 -15.87 -34.33 -56.57
N ARG A 16 -16.40 -33.11 -56.72
CA ARG A 16 -17.60 -32.55 -56.03
C ARG A 16 -17.58 -32.56 -54.48
N ALA A 17 -17.32 -31.41 -53.86
CA ALA A 17 -18.35 -30.49 -53.36
C ALA A 17 -19.18 -31.01 -52.18
N SER A 18 -18.86 -30.53 -50.97
CA SER A 18 -19.81 -30.26 -49.87
C SER A 18 -19.12 -29.43 -48.79
N LEU A 19 -19.06 -28.11 -49.01
CA LEU A 19 -18.67 -27.14 -47.99
C LEU A 19 -19.85 -27.01 -47.00
N ARG A 20 -19.83 -27.79 -45.91
CA ARG A 20 -20.73 -27.53 -44.79
C ARG A 20 -20.18 -26.34 -44.02
N CYS A 21 -20.70 -25.15 -44.33
CA CYS A 21 -20.61 -23.98 -43.45
C CYS A 21 -21.26 -24.35 -42.12
N LEU A 22 -20.46 -24.77 -41.14
CA LEU A 22 -20.85 -24.72 -39.75
C LEU A 22 -20.82 -23.24 -39.36
N CYS A 23 -21.97 -22.58 -39.45
CA CYS A 23 -22.19 -21.32 -38.77
C CYS A 23 -22.06 -21.61 -37.27
N LEU A 24 -20.86 -21.46 -36.71
CA LEU A 24 -20.71 -21.24 -35.28
C LEU A 24 -21.42 -19.91 -35.02
N ALA A 25 -22.67 -20.01 -34.59
CA ALA A 25 -23.33 -18.94 -33.88
C ALA A 25 -22.49 -18.68 -32.63
N ALA A 26 -21.55 -17.74 -32.74
CA ALA A 26 -20.99 -17.07 -31.59
C ALA A 26 -22.19 -16.45 -30.88
N ALA A 27 -22.69 -17.14 -29.86
CA ALA A 27 -23.58 -16.56 -28.90
C ALA A 27 -22.79 -15.42 -28.26
N LEU A 28 -22.99 -14.22 -28.79
CA LEU A 28 -22.72 -12.96 -28.12
C LEU A 28 -23.65 -12.96 -26.90
N THR A 29 -23.26 -13.67 -25.85
CA THR A 29 -23.75 -13.34 -24.52
C THR A 29 -23.32 -11.90 -24.29
N PRO A 30 -24.25 -10.95 -24.14
CA PRO A 30 -23.87 -9.64 -23.65
C PRO A 30 -23.15 -9.91 -22.32
N LEU A 31 -21.97 -9.28 -22.13
CA LEU A 31 -21.35 -9.18 -20.82
C LEU A 31 -22.38 -8.48 -19.92
N ALA A 32 -23.25 -9.26 -19.29
CA ALA A 32 -24.01 -8.79 -18.15
C ALA A 32 -22.93 -8.38 -17.14
N ALA A 33 -22.90 -7.09 -16.78
CA ALA A 33 -22.09 -6.63 -15.67
C ALA A 33 -22.39 -7.56 -14.49
N GLN A 34 -21.46 -8.43 -14.16
CA GLN A 34 -21.63 -9.42 -13.10
C GLN A 34 -21.93 -8.63 -11.83
N ASN A 35 -23.14 -8.75 -11.29
CA ASN A 35 -23.53 -8.23 -9.97
C ASN A 35 -22.89 -9.05 -8.84
N ASP A 36 -21.72 -9.64 -9.10
CA ASP A 36 -21.13 -10.65 -8.25
C ASP A 36 -20.47 -9.99 -7.05
N ARG A 37 -20.88 -10.46 -5.88
CA ARG A 37 -20.27 -10.15 -4.60
C ARG A 37 -18.74 -10.31 -4.70
N PRO A 38 -17.95 -9.38 -4.15
CA PRO A 38 -16.51 -9.52 -4.11
C PRO A 38 -16.07 -10.84 -3.43
N PRO A 39 -15.01 -11.50 -3.93
CA PRO A 39 -14.50 -12.73 -3.33
C PRO A 39 -14.16 -12.54 -1.86
N ALA A 40 -14.53 -13.50 -1.01
CA ALA A 40 -14.24 -13.45 0.43
C ALA A 40 -12.74 -13.37 0.72
N GLU A 41 -11.91 -14.02 -0.10
CA GLU A 41 -10.45 -13.96 -0.01
C GLU A 41 -9.90 -12.55 -0.20
N ALA A 42 -10.48 -11.77 -1.13
CA ALA A 42 -10.05 -10.40 -1.37
C ALA A 42 -10.33 -9.50 -0.16
N LEU A 43 -11.49 -9.67 0.48
CA LEU A 43 -11.82 -8.96 1.71
C LEU A 43 -10.92 -9.37 2.88
N ALA A 44 -10.65 -10.67 3.03
CA ALA A 44 -9.76 -11.17 4.06
C ALA A 44 -8.32 -10.64 3.90
N SER A 45 -7.78 -10.66 2.68
CA SER A 45 -6.45 -10.14 2.34
C SER A 45 -6.35 -8.64 2.64
N LEU A 46 -7.37 -7.87 2.28
CA LEU A 46 -7.44 -6.44 2.59
C LEU A 46 -7.48 -6.17 4.10
N GLN A 47 -8.28 -6.94 4.84
CA GLN A 47 -8.37 -6.81 6.30
C GLN A 47 -7.03 -7.12 6.98
N GLU A 48 -6.38 -8.21 6.58
CA GLU A 48 -5.07 -8.59 7.08
C GLU A 48 -4.03 -7.50 6.79
N ARG A 49 -4.03 -6.97 5.57
CA ARG A 49 -3.15 -5.87 5.19
C ARG A 49 -3.41 -4.61 6.00
N GLY A 50 -4.67 -4.22 6.21
CA GLY A 50 -5.03 -3.06 7.01
C GLY A 50 -4.60 -3.18 8.47
N ARG A 51 -4.73 -4.37 9.08
CA ARG A 51 -4.22 -4.64 10.43
C ARG A 51 -2.71 -4.52 10.51
N LEU A 52 -1.99 -5.06 9.54
CA LEU A 52 -0.53 -4.96 9.46
C LEU A 52 -0.08 -3.49 9.39
N ILE A 53 -0.75 -2.67 8.57
CA ILE A 53 -0.48 -1.23 8.47
C ILE A 53 -0.75 -0.54 9.81
N ALA A 54 -1.90 -0.79 10.45
CA ALA A 54 -2.25 -0.17 11.73
C ALA A 54 -1.25 -0.50 12.83
N LEU A 55 -0.83 -1.77 12.92
CA LEU A 55 0.18 -2.22 13.88
C LEU A 55 1.56 -1.61 13.56
N TYR A 56 1.93 -1.48 12.28
CA TYR A 56 3.19 -0.83 11.88
C TYR A 56 3.23 0.61 12.37
N LEU A 57 2.16 1.36 12.09
CA LEU A 57 2.06 2.75 12.52
C LEU A 57 2.02 2.88 14.04
N GLN A 58 1.33 1.97 14.75
CA GLN A 58 1.36 1.94 16.21
C GLN A 58 2.77 1.71 16.75
N ALA A 59 3.55 0.81 16.14
CA ALA A 59 4.93 0.56 16.53
C ALA A 59 5.80 1.81 16.32
N VAL A 60 5.64 2.50 15.17
CA VAL A 60 6.35 3.76 14.88
C VAL A 60 5.99 4.87 15.86
N ASP A 61 4.70 5.08 16.14
CA ASP A 61 4.23 6.12 17.07
C ASP A 61 4.82 5.89 18.47
N LYS A 62 4.70 4.66 19.00
CA LYS A 62 5.27 4.32 20.30
C LYS A 62 6.79 4.42 20.32
N ALA A 63 7.45 4.10 19.21
CA ALA A 63 8.90 4.19 19.10
C ALA A 63 9.37 5.64 19.18
N ALA A 64 8.64 6.55 18.55
CA ALA A 64 8.90 7.99 18.65
C ALA A 64 8.73 8.47 20.09
N ASP A 65 7.69 8.03 20.80
CA ASP A 65 7.46 8.40 22.20
C ASP A 65 8.54 7.84 23.14
N LEU A 66 8.96 6.58 22.94
CA LEU A 66 10.04 5.96 23.70
C LEU A 66 11.37 6.72 23.53
N LEU A 67 11.69 7.14 22.31
CA LEU A 67 12.91 7.90 22.02
C LEU A 67 12.86 9.29 22.67
N LYS A 68 11.71 9.99 22.61
CA LYS A 68 11.51 11.27 23.29
C LYS A 68 11.68 11.14 24.81
N ALA A 69 11.13 10.08 25.40
CA ALA A 69 11.18 9.85 26.84
C ALA A 69 12.61 9.56 27.37
N GLN A 70 13.48 9.01 26.53
CA GLN A 70 14.87 8.67 26.91
C GLN A 70 15.83 9.90 26.91
N GLY A 71 15.40 11.05 26.40
CA GLY A 71 16.18 12.29 26.45
C GLY A 71 17.46 12.24 25.61
N SER A 72 18.39 13.17 25.90
CA SER A 72 19.62 13.45 25.12
C SER A 72 20.69 12.35 25.12
N GLY A 73 20.43 11.18 25.72
CA GLY A 73 21.38 10.06 25.77
C GLY A 73 21.44 9.20 24.50
N ALA A 74 20.42 9.29 23.63
CA ALA A 74 20.40 8.59 22.35
C ALA A 74 21.05 9.45 21.25
N SER A 75 21.90 8.84 20.41
CA SER A 75 22.35 9.50 19.19
C SER A 75 21.13 9.84 18.30
N PRO A 76 21.13 10.98 17.59
CA PRO A 76 20.02 11.35 16.73
C PRO A 76 19.75 10.26 15.69
N SER A 77 18.48 9.91 15.52
CA SER A 77 18.02 9.00 14.47
C SER A 77 17.33 9.79 13.37
N ASP A 78 17.72 9.57 12.12
CA ASP A 78 17.05 10.15 10.96
C ASP A 78 15.79 9.35 10.57
N ARG A 79 15.76 8.05 10.86
CA ARG A 79 14.64 7.16 10.51
C ARG A 79 14.38 6.09 11.56
N THR A 80 13.12 5.69 11.65
CA THR A 80 12.69 4.48 12.37
C THR A 80 12.20 3.46 11.34
N VAL A 81 12.70 2.23 11.44
CA VAL A 81 12.28 1.10 10.62
C VAL A 81 11.68 0.03 11.51
N VAL A 82 10.51 -0.49 11.14
CA VAL A 82 9.92 -1.65 11.80
C VAL A 82 10.06 -2.85 10.88
N ILE A 83 10.70 -3.91 11.37
CA ILE A 83 10.90 -5.17 10.65
C ILE A 83 10.10 -6.24 11.36
N PRO A 84 8.99 -6.71 10.77
CA PRO A 84 8.26 -7.85 11.31
C PRO A 84 9.16 -9.10 11.35
N ASP A 85 9.22 -9.76 12.51
CA ASP A 85 9.91 -11.04 12.71
C ASP A 85 8.98 -11.99 13.50
N ARG A 86 9.25 -13.30 13.43
CA ARG A 86 8.41 -14.35 14.01
C ARG A 86 8.33 -14.31 15.54
N GLU A 87 9.37 -13.80 16.20
CA GLU A 87 9.47 -13.70 17.66
C GLU A 87 8.92 -12.37 18.20
N GLY A 88 8.50 -11.47 17.30
CA GLY A 88 8.13 -10.10 17.62
C GLY A 88 8.73 -9.15 16.59
N TRP A 89 8.20 -7.93 16.49
CA TRP A 89 8.70 -6.99 15.49
C TRP A 89 9.92 -6.27 16.03
N ARG A 90 10.95 -6.11 15.20
CA ARG A 90 12.12 -5.32 15.55
C ARG A 90 11.89 -3.88 15.15
N VAL A 91 12.13 -2.96 16.07
CA VAL A 91 12.09 -1.52 15.81
C VAL A 91 13.51 -1.00 15.88
N ILE A 92 13.98 -0.40 14.78
CA ILE A 92 15.37 -0.03 14.58
C ILE A 92 15.43 1.45 14.32
N TYR A 93 16.20 2.16 15.15
CA TYR A 93 16.50 3.57 14.97
C TYR A 93 17.81 3.68 14.20
N VAL A 94 17.74 4.36 13.06
CA VAL A 94 18.84 4.49 12.12
C VAL A 94 19.27 5.95 12.06
N GLY A 95 20.57 6.19 12.22
CA GLY A 95 21.22 7.46 11.96
C GLY A 95 22.07 7.39 10.69
N ASP A 96 22.11 8.48 9.93
CA ASP A 96 23.01 8.66 8.80
C ASP A 96 24.35 9.24 9.28
N SER A 97 25.30 8.34 9.53
CA SER A 97 26.67 8.71 9.91
C SER A 97 27.39 9.58 8.87
N SER A 98 26.87 9.73 7.64
CA SER A 98 27.46 10.64 6.66
C SER A 98 27.25 12.13 7.01
N ARG A 99 26.25 12.45 7.85
CA ARG A 99 25.98 13.82 8.30
C ARG A 99 26.95 14.30 9.39
N ASP A 100 27.38 13.41 10.29
CA ASP A 100 28.34 13.74 11.36
C ASP A 100 29.81 13.67 10.90
N LEU A 101 30.11 12.85 9.88
CA LEU A 101 31.49 12.58 9.43
C LEU A 101 32.04 13.60 8.41
N ALA A 102 31.23 14.54 7.92
CA ALA A 102 31.71 15.66 7.11
C ALA A 102 32.73 16.55 7.87
N ALA A 103 32.71 16.52 9.21
CA ALA A 103 33.61 17.28 10.07
C ALA A 103 34.96 16.58 10.39
N SER A 104 35.11 15.28 10.08
CA SER A 104 36.24 14.47 10.59
C SER A 104 37.10 13.79 9.52
N GLY A 105 36.86 14.07 8.23
CA GLY A 105 37.73 13.63 7.13
C GLY A 105 37.77 12.12 6.85
N MET A 106 37.07 11.29 7.63
CA MET A 106 36.92 9.85 7.41
C MET A 106 35.54 9.52 6.83
N VAL A 107 35.51 9.22 5.53
CA VAL A 107 34.27 8.89 4.80
C VAL A 107 33.87 7.44 5.09
N ARG A 108 33.19 7.17 6.20
CA ARG A 108 32.33 5.97 6.31
C ARG A 108 30.91 6.35 5.88
N LYS A 109 30.66 6.36 4.57
CA LYS A 109 29.31 6.45 4.02
C LYS A 109 28.53 5.21 4.43
N GLY A 110 27.45 5.37 5.18
CA GLY A 110 26.58 4.27 5.53
C GLY A 110 25.58 4.63 6.63
N LEU A 111 24.45 3.94 6.59
CA LEU A 111 23.46 3.97 7.67
C LEU A 111 23.98 3.19 8.87
N SER A 112 23.81 3.76 10.06
CA SER A 112 24.20 3.14 11.33
C SER A 112 22.99 2.96 12.23
N ILE A 113 22.93 1.84 12.93
CA ILE A 113 21.96 1.56 13.96
C ILE A 113 22.43 2.27 15.23
N VAL A 114 21.59 3.16 15.74
CA VAL A 114 21.85 3.94 16.98
C VAL A 114 21.11 3.36 18.18
N ALA A 115 19.97 2.72 17.96
CA ALA A 115 19.23 2.00 18.97
C ALA A 115 18.31 0.94 18.34
N GLU A 116 17.93 -0.06 19.14
CA GLU A 116 16.95 -1.07 18.76
C GLU A 116 16.00 -1.34 19.94
N THR A 117 14.76 -1.71 19.65
CA THR A 117 13.83 -2.30 20.61
C THR A 117 12.96 -3.33 19.89
N THR A 118 12.12 -4.02 20.64
CA THR A 118 11.11 -4.93 20.10
C THR A 118 9.72 -4.34 20.25
N PHE A 119 8.79 -4.71 19.39
CA PHE A 119 7.37 -4.42 19.49
C PHE A 119 6.60 -5.73 19.47
N SER A 120 5.74 -5.92 20.46
CA SER A 120 4.78 -7.03 20.50
C SER A 120 3.45 -6.56 19.89
N PRO A 121 3.04 -7.09 18.71
CA PRO A 121 1.77 -6.72 18.10
C PRO A 121 0.56 -7.09 18.95
N ASP A 122 0.61 -8.23 19.64
CA ASP A 122 -0.50 -8.73 20.46
C ASP A 122 -0.69 -7.89 21.73
N ALA A 123 0.40 -7.51 22.40
CA ALA A 123 0.35 -6.65 23.57
C ALA A 123 0.24 -5.15 23.22
N GLY A 124 0.59 -4.79 21.98
CA GLY A 124 0.74 -3.40 21.54
C GLY A 124 1.81 -2.65 22.34
N GLN A 125 2.88 -3.32 22.79
CA GLN A 125 3.88 -2.75 23.70
C GLN A 125 5.30 -2.81 23.09
N LEU A 126 6.12 -1.82 23.44
CA LEU A 126 7.55 -1.84 23.17
C LEU A 126 8.31 -2.51 24.30
N GLY A 127 9.40 -3.19 23.94
CA GLY A 127 10.40 -3.66 24.88
C GLY A 127 11.34 -2.54 25.34
N THR A 128 12.35 -2.93 26.09
CA THR A 128 13.40 -2.01 26.54
C THR A 128 14.24 -1.51 25.37
N LEU A 129 14.52 -0.20 25.35
CA LEU A 129 15.40 0.40 24.35
C LEU A 129 16.85 -0.03 24.60
N GLY A 130 17.44 -0.72 23.63
CA GLY A 130 18.86 -1.04 23.60
C GLY A 130 19.63 0.00 22.77
N LEU A 131 20.42 0.85 23.44
CA LEU A 131 21.29 1.80 22.77
C LEU A 131 22.51 1.08 22.17
N ALA A 132 22.87 1.42 20.93
CA ALA A 132 24.10 0.94 20.30
C ALA A 132 25.21 1.97 20.52
N SER A 133 26.07 1.72 21.52
CA SER A 133 27.24 2.55 21.80
C SER A 133 28.53 1.72 21.75
N PRO A 134 29.40 1.91 20.74
CA PRO A 134 29.24 2.81 19.59
C PRO A 134 28.13 2.35 18.62
N PRO A 135 27.59 3.25 17.77
CA PRO A 135 26.65 2.87 16.71
C PRO A 135 27.22 1.77 15.81
N ARG A 136 26.37 0.83 15.39
CA ARG A 136 26.77 -0.32 14.57
C ARG A 136 26.31 -0.14 13.13
N THR A 137 27.09 -0.60 12.15
CA THR A 137 26.69 -0.52 10.74
C THR A 137 25.39 -1.29 10.48
N ALA A 138 24.44 -0.65 9.78
CA ALA A 138 23.19 -1.30 9.39
C ALA A 138 23.43 -2.39 8.34
N SER A 139 22.79 -3.56 8.50
CA SER A 139 22.88 -4.65 7.53
C SER A 139 22.24 -4.27 6.18
N ALA A 140 22.57 -5.00 5.11
CA ALA A 140 21.99 -4.77 3.78
C ALA A 140 20.45 -4.84 3.80
N THR A 141 19.87 -5.71 4.63
CA THR A 141 18.42 -5.80 4.85
C THR A 141 17.87 -4.49 5.42
N ILE A 142 18.43 -3.99 6.53
CA ILE A 142 17.95 -2.74 7.14
C ILE A 142 18.09 -1.58 6.17
N GLN A 143 19.21 -1.50 5.46
CA GLN A 143 19.42 -0.47 4.45
C GLN A 143 18.38 -0.56 3.31
N SER A 144 17.94 -1.76 2.90
CA SER A 144 16.90 -1.91 1.87
C SER A 144 15.54 -1.41 2.33
N TYR A 145 15.18 -1.60 3.62
CA TYR A 145 13.97 -1.01 4.19
C TYR A 145 14.03 0.52 4.22
N VAL A 146 15.13 1.10 4.72
CA VAL A 146 15.30 2.57 4.74
C VAL A 146 15.19 3.14 3.33
N ARG A 147 15.93 2.57 2.36
CA ARG A 147 15.85 3.01 0.97
C ARG A 147 14.44 2.88 0.39
N SER A 148 13.70 1.82 0.73
CA SER A 148 12.33 1.67 0.24
C SER A 148 11.40 2.78 0.72
N LEU A 149 11.51 3.18 2.01
CA LEU A 149 10.76 4.32 2.54
C LEU A 149 11.16 5.61 1.84
N GLU A 150 12.46 5.87 1.70
CA GLU A 150 12.96 7.07 0.99
C GLU A 150 12.48 7.15 -0.46
N GLN A 151 12.55 6.03 -1.20
CA GLN A 151 12.09 5.99 -2.59
C GLN A 151 10.56 6.16 -2.69
N ALA A 152 9.80 5.62 -1.75
CA ALA A 152 8.35 5.84 -1.69
C ALA A 152 8.03 7.32 -1.46
N GLU A 153 8.66 7.95 -0.47
CA GLU A 153 8.51 9.38 -0.20
C GLU A 153 8.82 10.23 -1.43
N ILE A 154 9.98 9.99 -2.08
CA ILE A 154 10.40 10.71 -3.29
C ILE A 154 9.38 10.53 -4.42
N ALA A 155 8.84 9.32 -4.60
CA ALA A 155 7.88 9.02 -5.66
C ALA A 155 6.51 9.69 -5.46
N THR A 156 6.19 10.11 -4.23
CA THR A 156 4.89 10.70 -3.88
C THR A 156 4.95 12.19 -3.56
N ILE A 157 6.08 12.72 -3.06
CA ILE A 157 6.18 14.11 -2.55
C ILE A 157 5.97 15.18 -3.61
N GLY A 158 6.38 14.92 -4.85
CA GLY A 158 6.23 15.84 -5.98
C GLY A 158 4.87 15.79 -6.67
N ARG A 159 3.95 14.92 -6.22
CA ARG A 159 2.63 14.82 -6.81
C ARG A 159 1.78 16.00 -6.34
N PRO A 160 0.92 16.60 -7.18
CA PRO A 160 0.01 17.68 -6.77
C PRO A 160 -0.86 17.30 -5.57
N GLU A 161 -1.11 15.99 -5.48
CA GLU A 161 -1.88 15.33 -4.44
C GLU A 161 -0.99 14.83 -3.30
N GLY A 162 0.33 15.04 -3.32
CA GLY A 162 1.26 14.75 -2.23
C GLY A 162 1.43 15.97 -1.30
N GLY A 163 1.34 15.78 0.01
CA GLY A 163 1.48 16.86 0.99
C GLY A 163 2.05 16.30 2.27
N ARG A 164 2.93 17.04 2.94
CA ARG A 164 3.52 16.63 4.22
C ARG A 164 2.62 17.05 5.39
N PRO A 165 2.62 16.29 6.51
CA PRO A 165 3.36 15.06 6.75
C PRO A 165 2.64 13.80 6.23
N LEU A 166 3.42 12.83 5.75
CA LEU A 166 2.93 11.51 5.34
C LEU A 166 3.43 10.49 6.37
N LEU A 167 2.53 9.63 6.84
CA LEU A 167 2.90 8.44 7.60
C LEU A 167 3.27 7.34 6.61
N GLU A 168 4.21 6.47 6.99
CA GLU A 168 4.70 5.43 6.08
C GLU A 168 4.66 4.08 6.77
N ALA A 169 4.12 3.07 6.09
CA ALA A 169 4.18 1.68 6.51
C ALA A 169 4.82 0.84 5.40
N VAL A 170 5.87 0.09 5.73
CA VAL A 170 6.56 -0.78 4.77
C VAL A 170 6.32 -2.24 5.10
N VAL A 171 5.94 -2.98 4.06
CA VAL A 171 5.82 -4.44 4.09
C VAL A 171 6.84 -5.01 3.13
N ARG A 172 7.60 -6.01 3.60
CA ARG A 172 8.41 -6.85 2.71
C ARG A 172 7.58 -8.05 2.28
N GLU A 173 7.36 -8.19 0.99
CA GLU A 173 6.58 -9.28 0.41
C GLU A 173 7.40 -10.57 0.28
N LYS A 174 6.71 -11.68 -0.03
CA LYS A 174 7.31 -13.01 -0.16
C LYS A 174 8.36 -13.10 -1.29
N ASP A 175 8.19 -12.30 -2.34
CA ASP A 175 9.14 -12.17 -3.47
C ASP A 175 10.32 -11.22 -3.15
N ALA A 176 10.49 -10.84 -1.88
CA ALA A 176 11.47 -9.91 -1.35
C ALA A 176 11.32 -8.45 -1.80
N THR A 177 10.33 -8.12 -2.65
CA THR A 177 9.98 -6.73 -2.97
C THR A 177 9.36 -6.04 -1.74
N PHE A 178 9.26 -4.72 -1.80
CA PHE A 178 8.60 -3.92 -0.79
C PHE A 178 7.30 -3.34 -1.32
N THR A 179 6.29 -3.34 -0.49
CA THR A 179 5.08 -2.52 -0.66
C THR A 179 5.09 -1.48 0.44
N VAL A 180 5.17 -0.20 0.06
CA VAL A 180 5.15 0.93 0.99
C VAL A 180 3.82 1.66 0.83
N TYR A 181 3.11 1.80 1.95
CA TYR A 181 1.91 2.62 2.05
C TYR A 181 2.31 3.99 2.56
N VAL A 182 2.17 5.00 1.72
CA VAL A 182 2.37 6.40 2.06
C VAL A 182 1.00 6.99 2.36
N ILE A 183 0.74 7.33 3.61
CA ILE A 183 -0.59 7.56 4.16
C ILE A 183 -0.70 9.00 4.62
N SER A 184 -1.69 9.72 4.13
CA SER A 184 -1.86 11.15 4.40
C SER A 184 -2.69 11.43 5.65
N GLN A 185 -2.47 10.66 6.72
CA GLN A 185 -3.18 10.85 7.97
C GLN A 185 -2.57 12.01 8.76
N GLN A 186 -3.16 13.19 8.58
CA GLN A 186 -2.83 14.37 9.37
C GLN A 186 -3.94 14.63 10.38
N LYS A 187 -3.60 14.62 11.67
CA LYS A 187 -4.52 15.10 12.70
C LYS A 187 -4.67 16.61 12.54
N GLU A 188 -5.89 17.04 12.32
CA GLU A 188 -6.29 18.44 12.25
C GLU A 188 -6.86 18.83 13.64
N GLY A 189 -6.32 19.92 14.20
CA GLY A 189 -6.58 20.34 15.59
C GLY A 189 -5.43 20.00 16.53
N GLY A 190 -4.99 20.98 17.32
CA GLY A 190 -3.87 20.84 18.26
C GLY A 190 -4.21 20.00 19.50
N GLU A 191 -3.20 19.64 20.30
CA GLU A 191 -3.41 19.02 21.63
C GLU A 191 -4.36 19.83 22.51
N ARG A 192 -4.34 21.17 22.37
CA ARG A 192 -5.27 22.08 23.05
C ARG A 192 -6.73 21.90 22.63
N ASP A 193 -7.00 21.65 21.35
CA ASP A 193 -8.37 21.52 20.84
C ASP A 193 -8.99 20.19 21.32
N VAL A 194 -8.18 19.14 21.38
CA VAL A 194 -8.56 17.85 21.95
C VAL A 194 -8.80 17.94 23.46
N ALA A 195 -7.95 18.68 24.20
CA ALA A 195 -8.12 18.92 25.63
C ALA A 195 -9.34 19.81 25.95
N ALA A 196 -9.75 20.68 25.04
CA ALA A 196 -10.90 21.59 25.18
C ALA A 196 -12.24 20.96 24.76
N GLY A 197 -12.28 19.67 24.38
CA GLY A 197 -13.50 19.02 23.87
C GLY A 197 -13.93 19.51 22.47
N MET A 198 -13.14 20.38 21.85
CA MET A 198 -13.27 20.79 20.45
C MET A 198 -12.64 19.72 19.57
N GLY A 199 -13.31 18.57 19.51
CA GLY A 199 -12.78 17.34 18.93
C GLY A 199 -12.05 17.52 17.60
N GLY A 200 -10.90 16.87 17.50
CA GLY A 200 -10.06 16.93 16.29
C GLY A 200 -10.67 16.20 15.11
N SER A 201 -10.12 16.45 13.92
CA SER A 201 -10.39 15.68 12.71
C SER A 201 -9.15 14.94 12.26
N VAL A 202 -9.35 13.96 11.39
CA VAL A 202 -8.27 13.30 10.64
C VAL A 202 -8.51 13.52 9.16
N LEU A 203 -7.53 14.12 8.50
CA LEU A 203 -7.47 14.20 7.04
C LEU A 203 -6.93 12.85 6.53
N PHE A 204 -7.53 12.31 5.47
CA PHE A 204 -7.04 11.12 4.76
C PHE A 204 -7.45 11.16 3.29
N GLY A 205 -7.04 10.16 2.50
CA GLY A 205 -7.46 10.03 1.09
C GLY A 205 -6.45 10.56 0.06
N ARG A 206 -5.20 10.84 0.48
CA ARG A 206 -4.06 11.07 -0.43
C ARG A 206 -3.06 9.92 -0.33
N ASP A 207 -3.59 8.73 -0.08
CA ASP A 207 -2.77 7.56 0.20
C ASP A 207 -2.24 6.96 -1.10
N PHE A 208 -0.99 6.51 -1.07
CA PHE A 208 -0.35 5.81 -2.17
C PHE A 208 0.14 4.45 -1.73
N MET A 209 0.05 3.47 -2.64
CA MET A 209 0.77 2.21 -2.56
C MET A 209 1.92 2.25 -3.55
N VAL A 210 3.14 2.14 -3.04
CA VAL A 210 4.37 2.12 -3.86
C VAL A 210 5.00 0.74 -3.79
N ARG A 211 5.18 0.11 -4.96
CA ARG A 211 5.91 -1.16 -5.09
C ARG A 211 7.37 -0.85 -5.39
N ILE A 212 8.30 -1.49 -4.69
CA ILE A 212 9.74 -1.21 -4.78
C ILE A 212 10.51 -2.53 -4.87
N ALA A 213 11.54 -2.57 -5.71
CA ALA A 213 12.39 -3.73 -5.89
C ALA A 213 13.07 -4.16 -4.57
N ALA A 214 13.49 -5.42 -4.49
CA ALA A 214 14.08 -6.01 -3.28
C ALA A 214 15.33 -5.30 -2.73
N SER A 215 16.03 -4.51 -3.54
CA SER A 215 17.17 -3.70 -3.10
C SER A 215 16.77 -2.42 -2.34
N GLY A 216 15.49 -2.05 -2.41
CA GLY A 216 14.94 -0.78 -1.93
C GLY A 216 15.22 0.41 -2.86
N ARG A 217 15.86 0.21 -4.02
CA ARG A 217 16.40 1.31 -4.85
C ARG A 217 15.54 1.71 -6.03
N GLN A 218 14.64 0.84 -6.49
CA GLN A 218 13.90 1.05 -7.72
C GLN A 218 12.41 0.99 -7.45
N VAL A 219 11.70 2.05 -7.79
CA VAL A 219 10.24 2.08 -7.80
C VAL A 219 9.75 1.24 -8.99
N LEU A 220 8.89 0.27 -8.71
CA LEU A 220 8.27 -0.62 -9.69
C LEU A 220 6.90 -0.09 -10.13
N SER A 221 6.11 0.42 -9.19
CA SER A 221 4.84 1.08 -9.47
C SER A 221 4.46 2.04 -8.35
N VAL A 222 3.59 3.00 -8.67
CA VAL A 222 2.95 3.91 -7.72
C VAL A 222 1.46 3.95 -8.05
N GLU A 223 0.63 3.52 -7.12
CA GLU A 223 -0.81 3.49 -7.24
C GLU A 223 -1.42 4.44 -6.22
N LYS A 224 -2.38 5.26 -6.64
CA LYS A 224 -3.17 6.11 -5.74
C LYS A 224 -4.32 5.27 -5.19
N LEU A 225 -4.51 5.25 -3.88
CA LEU A 225 -5.53 4.40 -3.23
C LEU A 225 -6.90 5.06 -3.12
N HIS A 226 -6.96 6.39 -3.18
CA HIS A 226 -8.18 7.16 -3.03
C HIS A 226 -8.17 8.33 -4.00
N ASP A 227 -9.31 8.73 -4.54
CA ASP A 227 -9.36 9.85 -5.49
C ASP A 227 -9.47 11.23 -4.82
N ARG A 228 -9.97 11.27 -3.58
CA ARG A 228 -10.34 12.51 -2.88
C ARG A 228 -9.84 12.54 -1.46
N ASN A 229 -9.46 13.76 -1.05
CA ASN A 229 -9.14 14.05 0.34
C ASN A 229 -10.43 14.20 1.13
N THR A 230 -10.49 13.56 2.29
CA THR A 230 -11.64 13.62 3.19
C THR A 230 -11.15 13.96 4.59
N SER A 231 -11.80 14.92 5.24
CA SER A 231 -11.60 15.20 6.66
C SER A 231 -12.75 14.58 7.45
N MET A 232 -12.43 13.75 8.44
CA MET A 232 -13.40 13.07 9.30
C MET A 232 -13.28 13.53 10.74
N SER A 233 -14.40 13.87 11.36
CA SER A 233 -14.45 14.21 12.77
C SER A 233 -14.16 12.98 13.64
N LEU A 234 -13.28 13.17 14.63
CA LEU A 234 -12.97 12.21 15.68
C LEU A 234 -13.86 12.39 16.92
N GLN A 235 -14.90 13.22 16.85
CA GLN A 235 -15.88 13.33 17.93
C GLN A 235 -16.75 12.06 18.03
N PRO A 236 -17.12 11.66 19.26
CA PRO A 236 -18.12 10.62 19.46
C PRO A 236 -19.42 10.96 18.72
N ARG A 237 -20.03 9.95 18.10
CA ARG A 237 -21.28 10.11 17.36
C ARG A 237 -22.42 9.33 18.02
N ALA A 238 -23.65 9.75 17.76
CA ALA A 238 -24.82 9.02 18.21
C ALA A 238 -24.83 7.60 17.59
N PRO A 239 -25.26 6.56 18.32
CA PRO A 239 -25.43 5.23 17.76
C PRO A 239 -26.28 5.26 16.48
N GLY A 240 -25.88 4.51 15.46
CA GLY A 240 -26.61 4.44 14.18
C GLY A 240 -26.31 5.58 13.19
N THR A 241 -25.34 6.45 13.46
CA THR A 241 -24.86 7.47 12.51
C THR A 241 -23.48 7.10 11.93
N PRO A 242 -23.43 6.19 10.92
CA PRO A 242 -22.17 5.81 10.29
C PRO A 242 -21.57 6.99 9.52
N LEU A 243 -20.24 6.99 9.39
CA LEU A 243 -19.57 7.83 8.41
C LEU A 243 -19.60 7.17 7.03
N LEU A 244 -19.58 7.99 6.00
CA LEU A 244 -19.47 7.56 4.61
C LEU A 244 -18.13 8.02 4.04
N HIS A 245 -17.43 7.10 3.38
CA HIS A 245 -16.27 7.36 2.56
C HIS A 245 -16.54 6.87 1.14
N GLU A 246 -16.33 7.73 0.14
CA GLU A 246 -16.58 7.39 -1.26
C GLU A 246 -15.27 7.18 -2.02
N HIS A 247 -15.23 6.11 -2.80
CA HIS A 247 -14.19 5.85 -3.79
C HIS A 247 -14.77 6.14 -5.19
N ASP A 248 -14.03 6.88 -6.00
CA ASP A 248 -14.41 7.09 -7.41
C ASP A 248 -13.86 5.97 -8.31
N GLN A 249 -12.81 5.26 -7.88
CA GLN A 249 -12.19 4.14 -8.57
C GLN A 249 -12.02 2.90 -7.67
N GLY A 250 -11.99 1.72 -8.30
CA GLY A 250 -11.80 0.43 -7.65
C GLY A 250 -13.05 -0.06 -6.92
N ASP A 251 -13.32 -1.37 -6.98
CA ASP A 251 -14.55 -1.96 -6.43
C ASP A 251 -14.42 -2.44 -4.98
N LEU A 252 -13.26 -2.23 -4.36
CA LEU A 252 -12.97 -2.61 -2.98
C LEU A 252 -12.59 -1.37 -2.17
N PRO A 253 -12.76 -1.41 -0.83
CA PRO A 253 -12.06 -0.49 0.05
C PRO A 253 -10.55 -0.58 -0.17
N ALA A 254 -9.79 0.36 0.39
CA ALA A 254 -8.35 0.29 0.49
C ALA A 254 -7.94 -0.32 1.84
N PRO A 255 -6.78 -1.02 1.94
CA PRO A 255 -6.25 -1.46 3.22
C PRO A 255 -6.02 -0.30 4.21
N THR A 256 -5.79 0.92 3.70
CA THR A 256 -5.62 2.12 4.52
C THR A 256 -6.93 2.62 5.15
N ASP A 257 -8.11 2.27 4.60
CA ASP A 257 -9.40 2.53 5.26
C ASP A 257 -9.56 1.68 6.53
N VAL A 258 -9.18 0.41 6.44
CA VAL A 258 -9.16 -0.49 7.60
C VAL A 258 -8.15 0.01 8.63
N ALA A 259 -6.96 0.42 8.19
CA ALA A 259 -5.96 0.98 9.08
C ALA A 259 -6.43 2.27 9.77
N LEU A 260 -7.14 3.15 9.05
CA LEU A 260 -7.73 4.38 9.57
C LEU A 260 -8.70 4.07 10.72
N VAL A 261 -9.64 3.14 10.52
CA VAL A 261 -10.62 2.75 11.56
C VAL A 261 -9.95 2.10 12.77
N LEU A 262 -8.97 1.22 12.54
CA LEU A 262 -8.24 0.56 13.63
C LEU A 262 -7.46 1.56 14.51
N ARG A 263 -6.90 2.62 13.90
CA ARG A 263 -6.21 3.70 14.63
C ARG A 263 -7.17 4.68 15.29
N HIS A 264 -8.36 4.85 14.73
CA HIS A 264 -9.39 5.78 15.22
C HIS A 264 -10.74 5.08 15.35
N ARG A 265 -10.89 4.25 16.39
CA ARG A 265 -12.11 3.41 16.57
C ARG A 265 -13.42 4.19 16.61
N VAL A 266 -13.38 5.48 16.98
CA VAL A 266 -14.54 6.40 16.93
C VAL A 266 -15.10 6.58 15.51
N LEU A 267 -14.33 6.26 14.47
CA LEU A 267 -14.77 6.28 13.09
C LEU A 267 -15.66 5.08 12.73
N ALA A 268 -15.66 4.01 13.54
CA ALA A 268 -16.51 2.85 13.29
C ALA A 268 -17.99 3.10 13.65
N PRO A 269 -18.94 2.47 12.94
CA PRO A 269 -18.73 1.81 11.65
C PRO A 269 -18.46 2.84 10.55
N LEU A 270 -17.46 2.57 9.71
CA LEU A 270 -17.20 3.33 8.50
C LEU A 270 -17.83 2.62 7.31
N LEU A 271 -18.71 3.31 6.58
CA LEU A 271 -19.24 2.84 5.31
C LEU A 271 -18.31 3.28 4.19
N VAL A 272 -17.91 2.35 3.34
CA VAL A 272 -17.11 2.63 2.14
C VAL A 272 -17.96 2.33 0.92
N LEU A 273 -18.22 3.36 0.12
CA LEU A 273 -19.01 3.28 -1.09
C LEU A 273 -18.07 3.32 -2.30
N THR A 274 -17.99 2.22 -3.01
CA THR A 274 -17.21 2.08 -4.24
C THR A 274 -18.11 2.26 -5.46
N PRO A 275 -17.59 2.33 -6.70
CA PRO A 275 -18.42 2.47 -7.89
C PRO A 275 -19.52 1.41 -7.99
N ARG A 276 -19.26 0.18 -7.56
CA ARG A 276 -20.21 -0.94 -7.66
C ARG A 276 -20.75 -1.49 -6.36
N PHE A 277 -20.09 -1.27 -5.22
CA PHE A 277 -20.46 -1.93 -3.97
C PHE A 277 -20.44 -0.99 -2.77
N MET A 278 -21.12 -1.41 -1.71
CA MET A 278 -21.07 -0.77 -0.41
C MET A 278 -20.51 -1.76 0.63
N PHE A 279 -19.60 -1.27 1.46
CA PHE A 279 -18.95 -2.04 2.52
C PHE A 279 -19.12 -1.35 3.86
N ARG A 280 -18.97 -2.13 4.93
CA ARG A 280 -18.85 -1.65 6.31
C ARG A 280 -17.55 -2.13 6.91
N ILE A 281 -16.80 -1.23 7.53
CA ILE A 281 -15.65 -1.50 8.37
C ILE A 281 -16.05 -1.25 9.82
N ASP A 282 -15.94 -2.26 10.69
CA ASP A 282 -16.21 -2.13 12.12
C ASP A 282 -14.96 -1.73 12.93
N ALA A 283 -15.12 -1.59 14.25
CA ALA A 283 -14.06 -1.12 15.15
C ALA A 283 -12.90 -2.11 15.26
N GLU A 284 -13.13 -3.38 14.92
CA GLU A 284 -12.17 -4.49 14.89
C GLU A 284 -11.53 -4.64 13.50
N GLY A 285 -11.89 -3.77 12.55
CA GLY A 285 -11.38 -3.73 11.19
C GLY A 285 -11.90 -4.86 10.31
N ALA A 286 -13.02 -5.51 10.66
CA ALA A 286 -13.66 -6.48 9.79
C ALA A 286 -14.46 -5.78 8.69
N VAL A 287 -14.36 -6.30 7.46
CA VAL A 287 -14.95 -5.71 6.27
C VAL A 287 -16.13 -6.57 5.84
N THR A 288 -17.33 -6.00 5.89
CA THR A 288 -18.56 -6.67 5.47
C THR A 288 -19.08 -6.05 4.17
N TRP A 289 -19.30 -6.86 3.14
CA TRP A 289 -20.05 -6.44 1.96
C TRP A 289 -21.53 -6.30 2.31
N LEU A 290 -22.10 -5.11 2.06
CA LEU A 290 -23.50 -4.80 2.36
C LEU A 290 -24.43 -4.92 1.16
N GLY A 291 -23.89 -4.88 -0.07
CA GLY A 291 -24.68 -4.91 -1.28
C GLY A 291 -24.04 -4.14 -2.43
N PRO A 292 -24.73 -4.06 -3.58
CA PRO A 292 -24.37 -3.14 -4.65
C PRO A 292 -24.48 -1.67 -4.19
N ASN A 293 -23.70 -0.80 -4.81
CA ASN A 293 -23.85 0.65 -4.63
C ASN A 293 -25.25 1.06 -5.14
N PRO A 294 -26.11 1.69 -4.32
CA PRO A 294 -27.46 2.10 -4.75
C PRO A 294 -27.45 3.16 -5.86
N ASN A 295 -26.35 3.90 -6.02
CA ASN A 295 -26.14 4.91 -7.04
C ASN A 295 -24.84 4.59 -7.82
N PRO A 296 -24.86 3.58 -8.71
CA PRO A 296 -23.65 3.14 -9.39
C PRO A 296 -23.11 4.25 -10.29
N LYS A 297 -21.81 4.53 -10.17
CA LYS A 297 -21.10 5.45 -11.07
C LYS A 297 -20.71 4.67 -12.35
N PRO A 298 -20.85 5.24 -13.56
CA PRO A 298 -20.41 4.56 -14.77
C PRO A 298 -18.91 4.29 -14.69
N ALA A 299 -18.49 3.07 -15.02
CA ALA A 299 -17.08 2.69 -15.03
C ALA A 299 -16.33 3.62 -15.99
N THR A 300 -15.44 4.45 -15.46
CA THR A 300 -14.46 5.16 -16.29
C THR A 300 -13.50 4.11 -16.83
N SER A 301 -13.58 3.84 -18.13
CA SER A 301 -12.61 3.00 -18.82
C SER A 301 -11.22 3.56 -18.54
N GLN A 302 -10.38 2.82 -17.82
CA GLN A 302 -8.96 3.13 -17.74
C GLN A 302 -8.41 3.27 -19.16
N GLY A 303 -7.60 4.30 -19.37
CA GLY A 303 -7.05 4.66 -20.67
C GLY A 303 -6.37 3.47 -21.34
N ALA A 304 -6.96 3.00 -22.45
CA ALA A 304 -6.14 2.52 -23.54
C ALA A 304 -5.21 3.68 -23.89
N GLY A 305 -3.92 3.55 -23.54
CA GLY A 305 -2.90 4.46 -24.05
C GLY A 305 -3.07 4.57 -25.56
N PRO A 306 -2.86 5.77 -26.15
CA PRO A 306 -3.00 5.92 -27.59
C PRO A 306 -2.10 4.87 -28.24
N ALA A 307 -2.72 4.01 -29.06
CA ALA A 307 -1.99 3.09 -29.91
C ALA A 307 -0.94 3.92 -30.66
N SER A 308 0.34 3.60 -30.42
CA SER A 308 1.42 4.22 -31.18
C SER A 308 1.09 4.04 -32.67
N PRO A 309 1.01 5.11 -33.48
CA PRO A 309 0.84 4.95 -34.90
C PRO A 309 2.08 4.20 -35.39
N GLY A 310 1.84 2.99 -35.91
CA GLY A 310 2.84 2.17 -36.55
C GLY A 310 3.58 3.01 -37.59
N ARG A 311 4.91 3.04 -37.45
CA ARG A 311 5.80 3.64 -38.42
C ARG A 311 5.59 2.89 -39.74
N ALA A 312 4.94 3.55 -40.70
CA ALA A 312 4.88 3.06 -42.06
C ALA A 312 6.28 3.22 -42.66
N ASP A 313 6.99 2.10 -42.76
CA ASP A 313 8.13 2.01 -43.67
C ASP A 313 7.59 2.04 -45.10
N ALA A 314 8.12 2.95 -45.90
CA ALA A 314 7.97 2.96 -47.35
C ALA A 314 9.10 3.79 -47.97
N PRO A 315 9.46 3.50 -49.23
CA PRO A 315 10.33 2.42 -49.70
C PRO A 315 11.82 2.80 -49.74
#